data_AF-A0A519K8H4-F1
#
_entry.id   AF-A0A519K8H4-F1
#
_cell.length_a   1.000
_cell.length_b   1.000
_cell.length_c   1.000
_cell.angle_alpha   90.00
_cell.angle_beta   90.00
_cell.angle_gamma   90.00
#
_symmetry.space_group_name_H-M   'P 1'
#
loop_
_entity.id
_entity.type
_entity.pdbx_description
1 polymer ?
#
loop_
_entity_poly.entity_id
_entity_poly.type
_entity_poly.pdbx_seq_one_letter_code
_entity_poly.pdbx_strand_id
1 'polypeptide(L)'
;MKMKYAFFAVMLFFACSDVEAQERTLFSSAYSLINAHEYFQARDLYAGRKNELSQVHRNVIEAVLDNVFNRCEKSRSKIDLLLKNHGLPDSLRFSLLKIKVDNAVRLFRYNEAAATVSQILSHHSGLLDSLGLADFNNSLKIWTALKDVPPQAIKVKQAVRIKMEKDVAGLNNLRLSAGGTDGSFIFDTGANLCTASQSTALRFKMKLLPEEIEVGAVTGKTVLAHLAVCSTLNLDSIVMHNVIFLVLPDTDLSFPQISYQINGILGYPVIQAFNEVTITKDGYFIVPKREKAFHEKPNLAMDGLLPLVEIDGHPYSFDTGADHTTLYHAFYADNKAGIQGNYSLQKITFGGAGGAVSADGYSISHTFRIAGQKVSLENIQVLIEKTNPEEVLFGNIGQDIIGRFNEMTLNFRKMFLMLE
;
A
#
# COMPACT_ATOMS: atom_id res chain seq x y z
N MET A 1 64.43 47.55 8.15
CA MET A 1 63.45 48.58 7.73
C MET A 1 62.19 47.87 7.29
N LYS A 2 61.04 48.30 7.82
CA LYS A 2 59.69 47.76 7.58
C LYS A 2 59.36 47.70 6.08
N MET A 3 58.65 46.67 5.62
CA MET A 3 57.52 46.88 4.71
C MET A 3 56.50 45.74 4.83
N LYS A 4 55.27 46.14 5.15
CA LYS A 4 54.07 45.34 5.31
C LYS A 4 53.53 44.97 3.92
N TYR A 5 53.20 43.70 3.68
CA TYR A 5 52.27 43.35 2.60
C TYR A 5 50.88 43.15 3.21
N ALA A 6 49.96 43.96 2.71
CA ALA A 6 48.56 43.99 3.11
C ALA A 6 47.82 42.75 2.63
N PHE A 7 47.02 42.20 3.54
CA PHE A 7 45.98 41.23 3.30
C PHE A 7 44.92 41.84 2.36
N PHE A 8 44.64 41.20 1.22
CA PHE A 8 43.36 41.38 0.51
C PHE A 8 42.75 39.99 0.33
N ALA A 9 42.18 39.48 1.42
CA ALA A 9 41.22 38.40 1.34
C ALA A 9 39.91 39.02 0.85
N VAL A 10 39.62 38.88 -0.44
CA VAL A 10 38.26 39.07 -0.96
C VAL A 10 37.44 37.90 -0.43
N MET A 11 36.88 38.06 0.78
CA MET A 11 35.80 37.21 1.26
C MET A 11 34.55 37.56 0.45
N LEU A 12 34.33 36.83 -0.64
CA LEU A 12 33.01 36.66 -1.20
C LEU A 12 32.19 35.81 -0.22
N PHE A 13 31.60 36.46 0.79
CA PHE A 13 30.46 35.91 1.49
C PHE A 13 29.30 35.85 0.50
N PHE A 14 29.07 34.69 -0.10
CA PHE A 14 27.74 34.37 -0.60
C PHE A 14 26.84 34.26 0.62
N ALA A 15 26.16 35.35 0.96
CA ALA A 15 25.04 35.34 1.88
C ALA A 15 23.95 34.46 1.26
N CYS A 16 23.98 33.17 1.59
CA CYS A 16 22.81 32.33 1.47
C CYS A 16 21.73 33.00 2.33
N SER A 17 20.74 33.62 1.69
CA SER A 17 19.73 34.39 2.42
C SER A 17 18.98 33.46 3.39
N ASP A 18 18.64 33.95 4.59
CA ASP A 18 17.94 33.16 5.62
C ASP A 18 16.67 32.49 5.07
N VAL A 19 16.04 33.09 4.06
CA VAL A 19 14.88 32.56 3.32
C VAL A 19 15.21 31.28 2.56
N GLU A 20 16.33 31.22 1.84
CA GLU A 20 16.75 30.00 1.13
C GLU A 20 17.20 28.89 2.09
N ALA A 21 17.74 29.25 3.25
CA ALA A 21 18.07 28.28 4.29
C ALA A 21 16.79 27.68 4.89
N GLN A 22 15.82 28.52 5.23
CA GLN A 22 14.52 28.10 5.76
C GLN A 22 13.73 27.24 4.78
N GLU A 23 13.76 27.58 3.49
CA GLU A 23 13.13 26.81 2.42
C GLU A 23 13.73 25.40 2.29
N ARG A 24 15.07 25.31 2.28
CA ARG A 24 15.79 24.02 2.23
C ARG A 24 15.51 23.16 3.45
N THR A 25 15.48 23.75 4.64
CA THR A 25 15.14 23.03 5.88
C THR A 25 13.72 22.48 5.79
N LEU A 26 12.74 23.27 5.38
CA LEU A 26 11.36 22.82 5.24
C LEU A 26 11.23 21.68 4.22
N PHE A 27 11.87 21.82 3.05
CA PHE A 27 11.88 20.76 2.05
C PHE A 27 12.51 19.47 2.60
N SER A 28 13.69 19.57 3.22
CA SER A 28 14.40 18.43 3.82
C SER A 28 13.55 17.73 4.88
N SER A 29 12.91 18.49 5.78
CA SER A 29 12.02 17.93 6.81
C SER A 29 10.82 17.21 6.21
N ALA A 30 10.12 17.82 5.25
CA ALA A 30 8.97 17.20 4.60
C ALA A 30 9.38 15.94 3.79
N TYR A 31 10.52 16.00 3.10
CA TYR A 31 11.04 14.88 2.32
C TYR A 31 11.55 13.73 3.22
N SER A 32 12.10 14.05 4.39
CA SER A 32 12.49 13.05 5.39
C SER A 32 11.28 12.31 5.94
N LEU A 33 10.18 13.02 6.24
CA LEU A 33 8.93 12.38 6.67
C LEU A 33 8.37 11.48 5.57
N ILE A 34 8.40 11.93 4.31
CA ILE A 34 8.02 11.11 3.15
C ILE A 34 8.85 9.82 3.08
N ASN A 35 10.18 9.92 3.19
CA ASN A 35 11.06 8.75 3.13
C ASN A 35 10.92 7.82 4.34
N ALA A 36 10.36 8.32 5.44
CA ALA A 36 10.01 7.54 6.63
C ALA A 36 8.57 7.01 6.58
N HIS A 37 7.84 7.22 5.47
CA HIS A 37 6.44 6.81 5.29
C HIS A 37 5.46 7.50 6.26
N GLU A 38 5.90 8.60 6.90
CA GLU A 38 5.12 9.46 7.79
C GLU A 38 4.26 10.45 6.98
N TYR A 39 3.46 9.93 6.06
CA TYR A 39 2.76 10.71 5.04
C TYR A 39 1.73 11.71 5.62
N PHE A 40 1.11 11.35 6.75
CA PHE A 40 0.15 12.22 7.44
C PHE A 40 0.83 13.44 8.06
N GLN A 41 1.97 13.22 8.72
CA GLN A 41 2.80 14.30 9.26
C GLN A 41 3.41 15.16 8.14
N ALA A 42 3.89 14.53 7.05
CA ALA A 42 4.40 15.24 5.88
C ALA A 42 3.35 16.16 5.26
N ARG A 43 2.11 15.67 5.12
CA ARG A 43 0.96 16.47 4.64
C ARG A 43 0.71 17.67 5.54
N ASP A 44 0.66 17.46 6.85
CA ASP A 44 0.33 18.51 7.81
C ASP A 44 1.42 19.59 7.86
N LEU A 45 2.69 19.18 7.84
CA LEU A 45 3.83 20.09 7.72
C LEU A 45 3.77 20.89 6.41
N TYR A 46 3.48 20.22 5.29
CA TYR A 46 3.41 20.86 3.98
C TYR A 46 2.24 21.86 3.87
N ALA A 47 1.04 21.49 4.33
CA ALA A 47 -0.18 22.27 4.15
C ALA A 47 -0.08 23.67 4.78
N GLY A 48 0.57 23.77 5.94
CA GLY A 48 0.74 25.04 6.66
C GLY A 48 1.81 25.96 6.04
N ARG A 49 2.75 25.43 5.26
CA ARG A 49 4.00 26.12 4.89
C ARG A 49 4.36 26.08 3.41
N LYS A 50 3.48 25.55 2.55
CA LYS A 50 3.74 25.39 1.09
C LYS A 50 4.21 26.66 0.37
N ASN A 51 3.80 27.84 0.82
CA ASN A 51 4.17 29.10 0.19
C ASN A 51 5.64 29.49 0.45
N GLU A 52 6.28 28.88 1.46
CA GLU A 52 7.72 29.05 1.75
C GLU A 52 8.61 28.23 0.81
N LEU A 53 8.04 27.28 0.06
CA LEU A 53 8.78 26.39 -0.85
C LEU A 53 8.90 26.99 -2.26
N SER A 54 10.01 26.73 -2.93
CA SER A 54 10.14 26.95 -4.37
C SER A 54 9.12 26.11 -5.16
N GLN A 55 8.81 26.52 -6.39
CA GLN A 55 7.84 25.77 -7.21
C GLN A 55 8.31 24.33 -7.50
N VAL A 56 9.62 24.12 -7.65
CA VAL A 56 10.19 22.79 -7.88
C VAL A 56 10.01 21.91 -6.63
N HIS A 57 10.40 22.39 -5.44
CA HIS A 57 10.22 21.64 -4.20
C HIS A 57 8.75 21.40 -3.85
N ARG A 58 7.87 22.39 -4.11
CA ARG A 58 6.42 22.18 -4.03
C ARG A 58 5.96 21.03 -4.93
N ASN A 59 6.35 21.05 -6.21
CA ASN A 59 5.94 20.03 -7.16
C ASN A 59 6.46 18.63 -6.75
N VAL A 60 7.66 18.53 -6.19
CA VAL A 60 8.22 17.26 -5.70
C VAL A 60 7.38 16.72 -4.54
N ILE A 61 7.15 17.53 -3.51
CA ILE A 61 6.35 17.11 -2.35
C ILE A 61 4.91 16.80 -2.78
N GLU A 62 4.28 17.65 -3.59
CA GLU A 62 2.92 17.41 -4.07
C GLU A 62 2.82 16.19 -4.99
N ALA A 63 3.85 15.85 -5.77
CA ALA A 63 3.85 14.63 -6.57
C ALA A 63 3.75 13.39 -5.68
N VAL A 64 4.50 13.35 -4.58
CA VAL A 64 4.41 12.27 -3.58
C VAL A 64 3.07 12.31 -2.87
N LEU A 65 2.68 13.46 -2.30
CA LEU A 65 1.46 13.58 -1.52
C LEU A 65 0.20 13.30 -2.35
N ASP A 66 0.18 13.70 -3.63
CA ASP A 66 -0.93 13.35 -4.52
C ASP A 66 -0.97 11.86 -4.83
N ASN A 67 0.18 11.17 -4.93
CA ASN A 67 0.20 9.72 -5.13
C ASN A 67 -0.31 8.98 -3.89
N VAL A 68 0.26 9.25 -2.71
CA VAL A 68 -0.12 8.54 -1.47
C VAL A 68 -1.57 8.82 -1.08
N PHE A 69 -2.11 10.01 -1.36
CA PHE A 69 -3.53 10.33 -1.14
C PHE A 69 -4.42 10.11 -2.39
N ASN A 70 -4.06 9.12 -3.22
CA ASN A 70 -4.83 8.58 -4.37
C ASN A 70 -5.34 9.60 -5.39
N ARG A 71 -4.58 10.67 -5.60
CA ARG A 71 -4.75 11.65 -6.68
C ARG A 71 -3.72 11.40 -7.79
N CYS A 72 -3.66 10.15 -8.27
CA CYS A 72 -2.62 9.66 -9.17
C CYS A 72 -2.45 10.49 -10.45
N GLU A 73 -3.53 10.99 -11.06
CA GLU A 73 -3.41 11.86 -12.25
C GLU A 73 -2.74 13.21 -11.95
N LYS A 74 -2.99 13.78 -10.77
CA LYS A 74 -2.34 15.03 -10.34
C LYS A 74 -0.87 14.79 -10.07
N SER A 75 -0.54 13.66 -9.42
CA SER A 75 0.84 13.23 -9.21
C SER A 75 1.57 13.04 -10.54
N ARG A 76 0.99 12.25 -11.46
CA ARG A 76 1.52 11.99 -12.81
C ARG A 76 1.81 13.27 -13.57
N SER A 77 0.87 14.22 -13.58
CA SER A 77 1.04 15.51 -14.25
C SER A 77 2.21 16.33 -13.69
N LYS A 78 2.43 16.29 -12.36
CA LYS A 78 3.57 16.96 -11.72
C LYS A 78 4.88 16.25 -12.03
N ILE A 79 4.90 14.93 -12.03
CA ILE A 79 6.09 14.14 -12.37
C ILE A 79 6.49 14.40 -13.83
N ASP A 80 5.53 14.39 -14.76
CA ASP A 80 5.79 14.68 -16.17
C ASP A 80 6.36 16.10 -16.37
N LEU A 81 5.94 17.07 -15.56
CA LEU A 81 6.51 18.41 -15.55
C LEU A 81 7.94 18.42 -14.97
N LEU A 82 8.16 17.75 -13.83
CA LEU A 82 9.45 17.66 -13.17
C LEU A 82 10.50 16.97 -14.03
N LEU A 83 10.17 15.85 -14.67
CA LEU A 83 11.12 15.05 -15.46
C LEU A 83 11.63 15.78 -16.72
N LYS A 84 10.95 16.85 -17.17
CA LYS A 84 11.44 17.76 -18.23
C LYS A 84 12.59 18.66 -17.76
N ASN A 85 12.76 18.85 -16.45
CA ASN A 85 13.86 19.60 -15.90
C ASN A 85 15.14 18.74 -15.88
N HIS A 86 16.11 19.10 -16.72
CA HIS A 86 17.40 18.41 -16.83
C HIS A 86 18.33 18.66 -15.62
N GLY A 87 18.04 19.64 -14.77
CA GLY A 87 18.83 19.94 -13.57
C GLY A 87 18.43 19.14 -12.32
N LEU A 88 17.46 18.22 -12.40
CA LEU A 88 17.11 17.38 -11.25
C LEU A 88 18.18 16.31 -10.98
N PRO A 89 18.61 16.10 -9.72
CA PRO A 89 19.51 15.03 -9.36
C PRO A 89 18.99 13.65 -9.79
N ASP A 90 19.88 12.76 -10.22
CA ASP A 90 19.49 11.43 -10.71
C ASP A 90 18.73 10.59 -9.68
N SER A 91 19.08 10.71 -8.39
CA SER A 91 18.36 10.04 -7.30
C SER A 91 16.91 10.52 -7.20
N LEU A 92 16.67 11.83 -7.32
CA LEU A 92 15.32 12.38 -7.30
C LEU A 92 14.55 12.01 -8.58
N ARG A 93 15.19 12.00 -9.75
CA ARG A 93 14.58 11.52 -10.99
C ARG A 93 14.14 10.05 -10.86
N PHE A 94 15.00 9.21 -10.30
CA PHE A 94 14.70 7.82 -10.01
C PHE A 94 13.51 7.67 -9.05
N SER A 95 13.48 8.40 -7.92
CA SER A 95 12.33 8.40 -7.00
C SER A 95 11.03 8.82 -7.69
N LEU A 96 11.05 9.85 -8.53
CA LEU A 96 9.88 10.30 -9.30
C LEU A 96 9.42 9.24 -10.32
N LEU A 97 10.34 8.52 -10.95
CA LEU A 97 10.01 7.42 -11.87
C LEU A 97 9.35 6.25 -11.12
N LYS A 98 9.79 5.91 -9.89
CA LYS A 98 9.10 4.91 -9.05
C LYS A 98 7.64 5.28 -8.82
N ILE A 99 7.39 6.53 -8.43
CA ILE A 99 6.03 7.05 -8.20
C ILE A 99 5.23 7.07 -9.51
N LYS A 100 5.87 7.33 -10.65
CA LYS A 100 5.22 7.26 -11.96
C LYS A 100 4.78 5.84 -12.32
N VAL A 101 5.58 4.82 -12.01
CA VAL A 101 5.17 3.41 -12.15
C VAL A 101 3.93 3.14 -11.29
N ASP A 102 3.96 3.53 -10.01
CA ASP A 102 2.82 3.31 -9.10
C ASP A 102 1.54 4.01 -9.60
N ASN A 103 1.64 5.27 -10.00
CA ASN A 103 0.52 6.01 -10.61
C ASN A 103 -0.05 5.26 -11.82
N ALA A 104 0.81 4.76 -12.72
CA ALA A 104 0.39 4.03 -13.90
C ALA A 104 -0.33 2.73 -13.55
N VAL A 105 0.17 1.96 -12.58
CA VAL A 105 -0.47 0.71 -12.10
C VAL A 105 -1.84 1.00 -11.50
N ARG A 106 -1.95 2.01 -10.63
CA ARG A 106 -3.20 2.39 -9.95
C ARG A 106 -4.24 3.01 -10.88
N LEU A 107 -3.81 3.57 -12.01
CA LEU A 107 -4.65 4.06 -13.09
C LEU A 107 -4.91 3.00 -14.18
N PHE A 108 -4.46 1.76 -13.98
CA PHE A 108 -4.60 0.65 -14.92
C PHE A 108 -3.97 0.92 -16.31
N ARG A 109 -2.87 1.69 -16.34
CA ARG A 109 -2.08 2.04 -17.53
C ARG A 109 -0.83 1.18 -17.63
N TYR A 110 -1.01 -0.12 -17.85
CA TYR A 110 0.09 -1.10 -17.82
C TYR A 110 1.18 -0.83 -18.85
N ASN A 111 0.84 -0.32 -20.04
CA ASN A 111 1.85 0.08 -21.03
C ASN A 111 2.74 1.23 -20.54
N GLU A 112 2.17 2.23 -19.83
CA GLU A 112 2.95 3.33 -19.24
C GLU A 112 3.84 2.81 -18.11
N ALA A 113 3.35 1.86 -17.30
CA ALA A 113 4.13 1.21 -16.25
C ALA A 113 5.33 0.44 -16.85
N ALA A 114 5.10 -0.39 -17.87
CA ALA A 114 6.15 -1.15 -18.56
C ALA A 114 7.23 -0.23 -19.17
N ALA A 115 6.81 0.82 -19.87
CA ALA A 115 7.73 1.79 -20.47
C ALA A 115 8.56 2.52 -19.40
N THR A 116 7.94 2.92 -18.29
CA THR A 116 8.62 3.62 -17.20
C THR A 116 9.61 2.69 -16.47
N VAL A 117 9.25 1.43 -16.23
CA VAL A 117 10.17 0.44 -15.66
C VAL A 117 11.36 0.17 -16.60
N SER A 118 11.12 0.04 -17.91
CA SER A 118 12.19 -0.11 -18.90
C SER A 118 13.14 1.10 -18.91
N GLN A 119 12.61 2.31 -18.73
CA GLN A 119 13.41 3.52 -18.58
C GLN A 119 14.28 3.47 -17.31
N ILE A 120 13.73 3.04 -16.18
CA ILE A 120 14.47 2.88 -14.92
C ILE A 120 15.65 1.90 -15.12
N LEU A 121 15.38 0.71 -15.67
CA LEU A 121 16.40 -0.32 -15.87
C LEU A 121 17.50 0.13 -16.84
N SER A 122 17.16 0.94 -17.84
CA SER A 122 18.10 1.40 -18.87
C SER A 122 18.97 2.58 -18.42
N HIS A 123 18.44 3.47 -17.57
CA HIS A 123 19.10 4.74 -17.24
C HIS A 123 19.43 4.93 -15.76
N HIS A 124 18.86 4.13 -14.87
CA HIS A 124 18.97 4.28 -13.42
C HIS A 124 19.34 2.97 -12.70
N SER A 125 19.73 1.91 -13.42
CA SER A 125 20.13 0.63 -12.82
C SER A 125 21.33 0.73 -11.89
N GLY A 126 22.21 1.72 -12.08
CA GLY A 126 23.33 1.99 -11.16
C GLY A 126 22.92 2.49 -9.77
N LEU A 127 21.64 2.85 -9.57
CA LEU A 127 21.07 3.21 -8.26
C LEU A 127 20.37 2.04 -7.56
N LEU A 128 20.33 0.86 -8.20
CA LEU A 128 19.71 -0.34 -7.68
C LEU A 128 20.78 -1.27 -7.13
N ASP A 129 20.49 -1.91 -5.99
CA ASP A 129 21.21 -3.09 -5.56
C ASP A 129 20.70 -4.34 -6.30
N SER A 130 21.21 -5.53 -5.94
CA SER A 130 20.80 -6.77 -6.60
C SER A 130 19.32 -7.12 -6.40
N LEU A 131 18.76 -6.77 -5.24
CA LEU A 131 17.36 -7.04 -4.92
C LEU A 131 16.46 -6.11 -5.70
N GLY A 132 16.72 -4.80 -5.66
CA GLY A 132 15.99 -3.80 -6.44
C GLY A 132 16.06 -4.09 -7.95
N LEU A 133 17.21 -4.55 -8.46
CA LEU A 133 17.31 -4.94 -9.87
C LEU A 133 16.42 -6.15 -10.19
N ALA A 134 16.36 -7.15 -9.31
CA ALA A 134 15.47 -8.30 -9.49
C ALA A 134 13.99 -7.87 -9.46
N ASP A 135 13.61 -7.00 -8.53
CA ASP A 135 12.25 -6.50 -8.38
C ASP A 135 11.78 -5.70 -9.59
N PHE A 136 12.62 -4.81 -10.14
CA PHE A 136 12.28 -4.06 -11.36
C PHE A 136 12.23 -4.97 -12.59
N ASN A 137 13.08 -5.99 -12.69
CA ASN A 137 13.00 -6.96 -13.79
C ASN A 137 11.71 -7.78 -13.70
N ASN A 138 11.33 -8.24 -12.51
CA ASN A 138 10.06 -8.94 -12.29
C ASN A 138 8.86 -8.03 -12.59
N SER A 139 8.90 -6.77 -12.14
CA SER A 139 7.89 -5.75 -12.49
C SER A 139 7.79 -5.53 -13.99
N LEU A 140 8.91 -5.50 -14.72
CA LEU A 140 8.91 -5.36 -16.17
C LEU A 140 8.18 -6.54 -16.84
N LYS A 141 8.41 -7.77 -16.39
CA LYS A 141 7.70 -8.96 -16.89
C LYS A 141 6.19 -8.81 -16.70
N ILE A 142 5.76 -8.46 -15.49
CA ILE A 142 4.34 -8.26 -15.14
C ILE A 142 3.70 -7.22 -16.06
N TRP A 143 4.26 -6.01 -16.14
CA TRP A 143 3.63 -4.92 -16.88
C TRP A 143 3.74 -5.10 -18.40
N THR A 144 4.77 -5.80 -18.88
CA THR A 144 4.89 -6.17 -20.30
C THR A 144 3.81 -7.17 -20.70
N ALA A 145 3.52 -8.17 -19.86
CA ALA A 145 2.44 -9.13 -20.09
C ALA A 145 1.06 -8.45 -20.18
N LEU A 146 0.90 -7.33 -19.45
CA LEU A 146 -0.36 -6.61 -19.29
C LEU A 146 -0.49 -5.40 -20.23
N LYS A 147 0.55 -5.01 -20.98
CA LYS A 147 0.58 -3.73 -21.72
C LYS A 147 -0.58 -3.54 -22.71
N ASP A 148 -1.06 -4.64 -23.29
CA ASP A 148 -2.15 -4.67 -24.28
C ASP A 148 -3.50 -5.04 -23.65
N VAL A 149 -3.54 -5.28 -22.33
CA VAL A 149 -4.78 -5.53 -21.59
C VAL A 149 -5.50 -4.19 -21.40
N PRO A 150 -6.80 -4.09 -21.78
CA PRO A 150 -7.55 -2.86 -21.55
C PRO A 150 -7.62 -2.52 -20.06
N PRO A 151 -7.73 -1.23 -19.70
CA PRO A 151 -7.85 -0.81 -18.31
C PRO A 151 -8.99 -1.54 -17.58
N GLN A 152 -8.78 -1.84 -16.30
CA GLN A 152 -9.85 -2.32 -15.44
C GLN A 152 -10.96 -1.26 -15.36
N ALA A 153 -12.21 -1.68 -15.44
CA ALA A 153 -13.36 -0.80 -15.30
C ALA A 153 -14.43 -1.43 -14.41
N ILE A 154 -15.02 -0.63 -13.53
CA ILE A 154 -16.12 -1.05 -12.65
C ILE A 154 -17.35 -0.19 -12.92
N LYS A 155 -18.52 -0.83 -13.02
CA LYS A 155 -19.81 -0.15 -13.20
C LYS A 155 -20.74 -0.43 -12.03
N VAL A 156 -20.85 0.55 -11.13
CA VAL A 156 -21.82 0.56 -10.03
C VAL A 156 -23.06 1.33 -10.48
N LYS A 157 -24.14 0.63 -10.86
CA LYS A 157 -25.38 1.27 -11.35
C LYS A 157 -26.30 1.74 -10.21
N GLN A 158 -26.29 1.00 -9.12
CA GLN A 158 -27.12 1.20 -7.94
C GLN A 158 -26.33 0.83 -6.69
N ALA A 159 -26.82 1.26 -5.53
CA ALA A 159 -26.24 0.83 -4.27
C ALA A 159 -26.40 -0.68 -4.12
N VAL A 160 -25.37 -1.34 -3.60
CA VAL A 160 -25.35 -2.77 -3.36
C VAL A 160 -25.19 -3.00 -1.86
N ARG A 161 -25.91 -3.99 -1.33
CA ARG A 161 -25.80 -4.47 0.05
C ARG A 161 -25.83 -5.99 0.02
N ILE A 162 -24.68 -6.61 0.26
CA ILE A 162 -24.46 -8.06 0.17
C ILE A 162 -24.12 -8.58 1.56
N LYS A 163 -24.73 -9.69 1.96
CA LYS A 163 -24.31 -10.42 3.15
C LYS A 163 -23.02 -11.16 2.85
N MET A 164 -21.96 -10.88 3.61
CA MET A 164 -20.69 -11.59 3.52
C MET A 164 -20.79 -12.93 4.25
N GLU A 165 -20.03 -13.90 3.79
CA GLU A 165 -19.89 -15.20 4.44
C GLU A 165 -18.54 -15.26 5.17
N LYS A 166 -18.52 -15.81 6.38
CA LYS A 166 -17.29 -16.10 7.09
C LYS A 166 -16.80 -17.49 6.66
N ASP A 167 -15.55 -17.59 6.24
CA ASP A 167 -14.94 -18.90 6.02
C ASP A 167 -14.45 -19.51 7.34
N VAL A 168 -13.85 -20.70 7.24
CA VAL A 168 -13.33 -21.45 8.39
C VAL A 168 -12.15 -20.77 9.08
N ALA A 169 -11.48 -19.84 8.41
CA ALA A 169 -10.43 -18.99 8.99
C ALA A 169 -11.02 -17.69 9.59
N GLY A 170 -12.33 -17.49 9.53
CA GLY A 170 -12.99 -16.29 10.04
C GLY A 170 -12.84 -15.06 9.13
N LEU A 171 -12.40 -15.24 7.88
CA LEU A 171 -12.25 -14.15 6.92
C LEU A 171 -13.55 -13.89 6.16
N ASN A 172 -13.79 -12.61 5.84
CA ASN A 172 -15.01 -12.20 5.15
C ASN A 172 -14.91 -12.48 3.66
N ASN A 173 -15.89 -13.18 3.13
CA ASN A 173 -15.95 -13.58 1.73
C ASN A 173 -17.12 -12.93 1.01
N LEU A 174 -16.92 -12.66 -0.28
CA LEU A 174 -17.93 -12.22 -1.23
C LEU A 174 -18.13 -13.29 -2.30
N ARG A 175 -19.39 -13.55 -2.63
CA ARG A 175 -19.75 -14.44 -3.74
C ARG A 175 -19.70 -13.68 -5.05
N LEU A 176 -18.76 -14.06 -5.91
CA LEU A 176 -18.56 -13.48 -7.24
C LEU A 176 -18.89 -14.50 -8.32
N SER A 177 -19.18 -14.03 -9.53
CA SER A 177 -19.44 -14.91 -10.66
C SER A 177 -18.73 -14.48 -11.95
N ALA A 178 -18.21 -15.47 -12.67
CA ALA A 178 -17.65 -15.32 -14.00
C ALA A 178 -17.74 -16.66 -14.74
N GLY A 179 -17.67 -16.64 -16.08
CA GLY A 179 -17.65 -17.87 -16.88
C GLY A 179 -18.91 -18.75 -16.78
N GLY A 180 -19.98 -18.28 -16.12
CA GLY A 180 -21.21 -19.03 -15.84
C GLY A 180 -21.19 -19.82 -14.53
N THR A 181 -20.25 -19.54 -13.63
CA THR A 181 -20.13 -20.19 -12.31
C THR A 181 -19.91 -19.15 -11.21
N ASP A 182 -20.18 -19.54 -9.97
CA ASP A 182 -19.98 -18.73 -8.77
C ASP A 182 -18.75 -19.21 -8.00
N GLY A 183 -18.13 -18.31 -7.24
CA GLY A 183 -17.00 -18.60 -6.36
C GLY A 183 -16.96 -17.63 -5.19
N SER A 184 -16.39 -18.10 -4.08
CA SER A 184 -16.18 -17.32 -2.86
C SER A 184 -14.79 -16.70 -2.90
N PHE A 185 -14.69 -15.38 -2.74
CA PHE A 185 -13.41 -14.68 -2.66
C PHE A 185 -13.32 -13.90 -1.36
N ILE A 186 -12.17 -14.01 -0.71
CA ILE A 186 -11.85 -13.25 0.50
C ILE A 186 -11.78 -11.76 0.13
N PHE A 187 -12.42 -10.90 0.90
CA PHE A 187 -12.25 -9.46 0.78
C PHE A 187 -11.02 -9.02 1.59
N ASP A 188 -9.96 -8.63 0.89
CA ASP A 188 -8.63 -8.47 1.47
C ASP A 188 -7.97 -7.18 1.00
N THR A 189 -7.88 -6.20 1.89
CA THR A 189 -7.19 -4.93 1.62
C THR A 189 -5.66 -5.04 1.66
N GLY A 190 -5.11 -6.11 2.26
CA GLY A 190 -3.68 -6.42 2.25
C GLY A 190 -3.20 -7.09 0.95
N ALA A 191 -4.12 -7.61 0.14
CA ALA A 191 -3.78 -8.22 -1.15
C ALA A 191 -3.54 -7.15 -2.26
N ASN A 192 -2.29 -6.98 -2.68
CA ASN A 192 -1.88 -6.03 -3.72
C ASN A 192 -2.49 -6.30 -5.11
N LEU A 193 -2.83 -7.55 -5.41
CA LEU A 193 -3.57 -7.95 -6.61
C LEU A 193 -4.69 -8.91 -6.21
N CYS A 194 -5.69 -9.08 -7.08
CA CYS A 194 -6.61 -10.20 -6.88
C CYS A 194 -5.86 -11.51 -7.10
N THR A 195 -6.24 -12.54 -6.37
CA THR A 195 -5.62 -13.87 -6.45
C THR A 195 -6.69 -14.91 -6.73
N ALA A 196 -6.36 -15.92 -7.53
CA ALA A 196 -7.21 -17.07 -7.76
C ALA A 196 -6.37 -18.34 -7.74
N SER A 197 -6.97 -19.43 -7.30
CA SER A 197 -6.38 -20.74 -7.49
C SER A 197 -6.46 -21.15 -8.97
N GLN A 198 -5.56 -22.02 -9.43
CA GLN A 198 -5.56 -22.48 -10.83
C GLN A 198 -6.90 -23.12 -11.23
N SER A 199 -7.51 -23.92 -10.34
CA SER A 199 -8.83 -24.50 -10.57
C SER A 199 -9.92 -23.42 -10.69
N THR A 200 -9.84 -22.35 -9.90
CA THR A 200 -10.76 -21.21 -9.98
C THR A 200 -10.60 -20.43 -11.27
N ALA A 201 -9.36 -20.15 -11.70
CA ALA A 201 -9.08 -19.46 -12.95
C ALA A 201 -9.65 -20.21 -14.18
N LEU A 202 -9.50 -21.54 -14.21
CA LEU A 202 -10.09 -22.40 -15.25
C LEU A 202 -11.62 -22.37 -15.22
N ARG A 203 -12.23 -22.55 -14.05
CA ARG A 203 -13.69 -22.51 -13.86
C ARG A 203 -14.30 -21.17 -14.29
N PHE A 204 -13.64 -20.07 -13.93
CA PHE A 204 -14.06 -18.71 -14.25
C PHE A 204 -13.75 -18.31 -15.70
N LYS A 205 -13.12 -19.21 -16.49
CA LYS A 205 -12.71 -19.00 -17.88
C LYS A 205 -11.82 -17.77 -18.03
N MET A 206 -10.92 -17.55 -17.07
CA MET A 206 -9.95 -16.46 -17.13
C MET A 206 -8.93 -16.74 -18.23
N LYS A 207 -8.47 -15.68 -18.91
CA LYS A 207 -7.41 -15.79 -19.91
C LYS A 207 -6.05 -15.74 -19.19
N LEU A 208 -5.40 -16.89 -19.06
CA LEU A 208 -4.01 -16.95 -18.59
C LEU A 208 -3.07 -16.26 -19.57
N LEU A 209 -2.12 -15.50 -19.04
CA LEU A 209 -1.04 -14.89 -19.77
C LEU A 209 0.19 -15.82 -19.72
N PRO A 210 1.03 -15.82 -20.76
CA PRO A 210 2.11 -16.80 -20.89
C PRO A 210 3.26 -16.59 -19.89
N GLU A 211 3.42 -15.37 -19.37
CA GLU A 211 4.51 -15.03 -18.46
C GLU A 211 4.28 -15.64 -17.08
N GLU A 212 5.34 -16.23 -16.54
CA GLU A 212 5.44 -16.67 -15.16
C GLU A 212 6.18 -15.62 -14.35
N ILE A 213 5.66 -15.29 -13.18
CA ILE A 213 6.13 -14.18 -12.35
C ILE A 213 6.41 -14.67 -10.93
N GLU A 214 7.33 -13.98 -10.30
CA GLU A 214 7.72 -14.24 -8.92
C GLU A 214 6.88 -13.37 -7.98
N VAL A 215 6.24 -13.98 -6.99
CA VAL A 215 5.42 -13.27 -5.99
C VAL A 215 5.97 -13.55 -4.61
N GLY A 216 6.26 -12.49 -3.85
CA GLY A 216 6.66 -12.62 -2.46
C GLY A 216 5.49 -13.10 -1.59
N ALA A 217 5.74 -14.14 -0.80
CA ALA A 217 4.85 -14.62 0.24
C ALA A 217 5.15 -13.95 1.59
N VAL A 218 4.18 -13.95 2.50
CA VAL A 218 4.33 -13.47 3.90
C VAL A 218 5.47 -14.21 4.63
N THR A 219 5.87 -15.38 4.15
CA THR A 219 6.98 -16.18 4.68
C THR A 219 8.37 -15.71 4.24
N GLY A 220 8.46 -14.68 3.39
CA GLY A 220 9.71 -14.24 2.74
C GLY A 220 10.19 -15.16 1.61
N LYS A 221 9.40 -16.20 1.26
CA LYS A 221 9.65 -17.05 0.10
C LYS A 221 9.03 -16.46 -1.16
N THR A 222 9.62 -16.76 -2.30
CA THR A 222 9.03 -16.48 -3.60
C THR A 222 8.21 -17.66 -4.07
N VAL A 223 6.98 -17.40 -4.51
CA VAL A 223 6.11 -18.38 -5.18
C VAL A 223 5.96 -18.01 -6.64
N LEU A 224 5.96 -19.01 -7.51
CA LEU A 224 5.73 -18.83 -8.94
C LEU A 224 4.23 -18.73 -9.20
N ALA A 225 3.83 -17.72 -9.96
CA ALA A 225 2.44 -17.49 -10.33
C ALA A 225 2.30 -17.14 -11.80
N HIS A 226 1.12 -17.36 -12.35
CA HIS A 226 0.74 -16.80 -13.65
C HIS A 226 -0.11 -15.56 -13.46
N LEU A 227 -0.13 -14.70 -14.48
CA LEU A 227 -1.14 -13.65 -14.58
C LEU A 227 -2.35 -14.18 -15.36
N ALA A 228 -3.54 -13.76 -14.98
CA ALA A 228 -4.74 -13.98 -15.75
C ALA A 228 -5.60 -12.73 -15.84
N VAL A 229 -6.37 -12.62 -16.92
CA VAL A 229 -7.38 -11.57 -17.09
C VAL A 229 -8.77 -12.20 -17.07
N CYS A 230 -9.59 -11.78 -16.13
CA CYS A 230 -11.02 -12.05 -16.13
C CYS A 230 -11.73 -10.92 -16.89
N SER A 231 -12.23 -11.23 -18.08
CA SER A 231 -12.86 -10.24 -18.96
C SER A 231 -14.12 -9.62 -18.34
N THR A 232 -14.88 -10.40 -17.58
CA THR A 232 -16.06 -9.95 -16.83
C THR A 232 -16.20 -10.73 -15.53
N LEU A 233 -16.18 -10.00 -14.42
CA LEU A 233 -16.42 -10.49 -13.07
C LEU A 233 -17.61 -9.75 -12.48
N ASN A 234 -18.55 -10.47 -11.89
CA ASN A 234 -19.77 -9.88 -11.36
C ASN A 234 -19.83 -10.04 -9.85
N LEU A 235 -20.30 -8.99 -9.19
CA LEU A 235 -20.64 -8.96 -7.76
C LEU A 235 -22.04 -8.36 -7.64
N ASP A 236 -23.06 -9.20 -7.45
CA ASP A 236 -24.47 -8.77 -7.52
C ASP A 236 -24.70 -7.98 -8.83
N SER A 237 -25.18 -6.74 -8.75
CA SER A 237 -25.42 -5.84 -9.88
C SER A 237 -24.21 -5.05 -10.34
N ILE A 238 -23.05 -5.21 -9.69
CA ILE A 238 -21.78 -4.59 -10.09
C ILE A 238 -21.08 -5.47 -11.13
N VAL A 239 -20.75 -4.86 -12.26
CA VAL A 239 -20.01 -5.52 -13.34
C VAL A 239 -18.61 -4.91 -13.40
N MET A 240 -17.61 -5.78 -13.38
CA MET A 240 -16.20 -5.43 -13.43
C MET A 240 -15.59 -6.03 -14.69
N HIS A 241 -14.79 -5.25 -15.41
CA HIS A 241 -14.18 -5.64 -16.67
C HIS A 241 -12.66 -5.62 -16.54
N ASN A 242 -12.01 -6.60 -17.20
CA ASN A 242 -10.56 -6.73 -17.29
C ASN A 242 -9.87 -6.78 -15.92
N VAL A 243 -10.45 -7.54 -14.98
CA VAL A 243 -9.86 -7.73 -13.65
C VAL A 243 -8.66 -8.66 -13.78
N ILE A 244 -7.52 -8.23 -13.25
CA ILE A 244 -6.28 -9.02 -13.29
C ILE A 244 -6.17 -9.85 -12.03
N PHE A 245 -5.76 -11.10 -12.21
CA PHE A 245 -5.52 -12.06 -11.15
C PHE A 245 -4.07 -12.58 -11.20
N LEU A 246 -3.47 -12.71 -10.02
CA LEU A 246 -2.42 -13.69 -9.78
C LEU A 246 -3.06 -15.07 -9.71
N VAL A 247 -2.53 -16.03 -10.44
CA VAL A 247 -2.99 -17.42 -10.43
C VAL A 247 -1.90 -18.29 -9.85
N LEU A 248 -2.18 -18.84 -8.68
CA LEU A 248 -1.27 -19.75 -7.97
C LEU A 248 -1.73 -21.21 -8.13
N PRO A 249 -0.81 -22.17 -8.02
CA PRO A 249 -1.16 -23.57 -7.81
C PRO A 249 -2.17 -23.74 -6.67
N ASP A 250 -3.14 -24.64 -6.81
CA ASP A 250 -4.15 -24.86 -5.77
C ASP A 250 -3.50 -25.24 -4.41
N THR A 251 -2.36 -25.93 -4.45
CA THR A 251 -1.58 -26.36 -3.27
C THR A 251 -1.03 -25.21 -2.45
N ASP A 252 -0.68 -24.09 -3.09
CA ASP A 252 -0.10 -22.91 -2.40
C ASP A 252 -1.16 -22.06 -1.71
N LEU A 253 -2.42 -22.33 -2.01
CA LEU A 253 -3.63 -21.74 -1.41
C LEU A 253 -4.40 -22.75 -0.55
N SER A 254 -3.81 -23.92 -0.29
CA SER A 254 -4.40 -25.00 0.50
C SER A 254 -3.85 -25.02 1.92
N PHE A 255 -4.73 -25.17 2.90
CA PHE A 255 -4.40 -25.28 4.32
C PHE A 255 -5.02 -26.56 4.90
N PRO A 256 -4.41 -27.74 4.64
CA PRO A 256 -4.98 -29.03 5.02
C PRO A 256 -5.19 -29.19 6.53
N GLN A 257 -4.36 -28.53 7.34
CA GLN A 257 -4.41 -28.58 8.82
C GLN A 257 -5.79 -28.20 9.38
N ILE A 258 -6.51 -27.33 8.66
CA ILE A 258 -7.85 -26.83 9.01
C ILE A 258 -8.89 -27.17 7.93
N SER A 259 -8.56 -28.09 7.02
CA SER A 259 -9.41 -28.49 5.88
C SER A 259 -9.92 -27.29 5.05
N TYR A 260 -9.03 -26.33 4.79
CA TYR A 260 -9.38 -25.06 4.14
C TYR A 260 -8.69 -24.90 2.79
N GLN A 261 -9.40 -24.32 1.82
CA GLN A 261 -8.87 -23.97 0.51
C GLN A 261 -9.29 -22.53 0.18
N ILE A 262 -8.32 -21.67 -0.10
CA ILE A 262 -8.58 -20.36 -0.67
C ILE A 262 -8.80 -20.54 -2.17
N ASN A 263 -10.00 -20.20 -2.64
CA ASN A 263 -10.35 -20.25 -4.06
C ASN A 263 -9.99 -18.94 -4.77
N GLY A 264 -10.13 -17.82 -4.07
CA GLY A 264 -9.68 -16.53 -4.55
C GLY A 264 -9.71 -15.46 -3.48
N ILE A 265 -9.05 -14.36 -3.81
CA ILE A 265 -8.89 -13.17 -2.98
C ILE A 265 -9.21 -11.97 -3.87
N LEU A 266 -10.10 -11.12 -3.41
CA LEU A 266 -10.43 -9.84 -4.03
C LEU A 266 -9.53 -8.77 -3.42
N GLY A 267 -8.51 -8.36 -4.17
CA GLY A 267 -7.48 -7.44 -3.70
C GLY A 267 -7.70 -5.98 -4.10
N TYR A 268 -6.70 -5.17 -3.78
CA TYR A 268 -6.67 -3.71 -3.96
C TYR A 268 -7.20 -3.19 -5.30
N PRO A 269 -6.82 -3.73 -6.50
CA PRO A 269 -7.27 -3.20 -7.78
C PRO A 269 -8.78 -3.08 -7.89
N VAL A 270 -9.52 -4.06 -7.38
CA VAL A 270 -10.99 -4.03 -7.38
C VAL A 270 -11.53 -3.19 -6.22
N ILE A 271 -10.99 -3.38 -5.01
CA ILE A 271 -11.47 -2.70 -3.81
C ILE A 271 -11.43 -1.18 -3.99
N GLN A 272 -10.31 -0.63 -4.45
CA GLN A 272 -10.18 0.82 -4.64
C GLN A 272 -11.13 1.37 -5.72
N ALA A 273 -11.45 0.56 -6.72
CA ALA A 273 -12.32 0.95 -7.83
C ALA A 273 -13.81 0.99 -7.46
N PHE A 274 -14.20 0.47 -6.29
CA PHE A 274 -15.52 0.77 -5.71
C PHE A 274 -15.64 2.22 -5.20
N ASN A 275 -14.52 2.93 -5.05
CA ASN A 275 -14.36 4.26 -4.43
C ASN A 275 -14.70 4.28 -2.93
N GLU A 276 -15.85 3.74 -2.54
CA GLU A 276 -16.28 3.64 -1.14
C GLU A 276 -16.88 2.26 -0.87
N VAL A 277 -16.47 1.68 0.25
CA VAL A 277 -16.96 0.39 0.77
C VAL A 277 -17.28 0.56 2.24
N THR A 278 -18.43 0.03 2.65
CA THR A 278 -18.78 -0.11 4.06
C THR A 278 -18.93 -1.59 4.40
N ILE A 279 -18.33 -2.02 5.51
CA ILE A 279 -18.56 -3.33 6.13
C ILE A 279 -19.19 -3.11 7.51
N THR A 280 -20.34 -3.69 7.74
CA THR A 280 -21.02 -3.63 9.04
C THR A 280 -20.66 -4.84 9.90
N LYS A 281 -20.78 -4.70 11.22
CA LYS A 281 -20.51 -5.76 12.20
C LYS A 281 -21.43 -6.96 12.07
N ASP A 282 -22.66 -6.73 11.61
CA ASP A 282 -23.58 -7.81 11.23
C ASP A 282 -23.22 -8.39 9.84
N GLY A 283 -22.07 -8.09 9.27
CA GLY A 283 -21.49 -8.78 8.11
C GLY A 283 -22.07 -8.38 6.77
N TYR A 284 -22.54 -7.14 6.60
CA TYR A 284 -22.94 -6.64 5.28
C TYR A 284 -21.84 -5.81 4.63
N PHE A 285 -21.53 -6.15 3.39
CA PHE A 285 -20.72 -5.37 2.47
C PHE A 285 -21.62 -4.44 1.67
N ILE A 286 -21.28 -3.15 1.64
CA ILE A 286 -22.10 -2.11 1.02
C ILE A 286 -21.21 -1.28 0.09
N VAL A 287 -21.65 -1.14 -1.16
CA VAL A 287 -21.09 -0.16 -2.10
C VAL A 287 -22.19 0.87 -2.36
N PRO A 288 -22.04 2.11 -1.89
CA PRO A 288 -23.08 3.11 -2.04
C PRO A 288 -23.08 3.68 -3.47
N LYS A 289 -24.23 4.18 -3.91
CA LYS A 289 -24.33 4.91 -5.19
C LYS A 289 -23.67 6.29 -5.11
N ARG A 290 -23.67 6.89 -3.93
CA ARG A 290 -23.07 8.20 -3.63
C ARG A 290 -22.26 8.06 -2.36
N GLU A 291 -21.02 8.50 -2.41
CA GLU A 291 -20.09 8.47 -1.28
C GLU A 291 -20.59 9.32 -0.11
N LYS A 292 -20.31 8.89 1.12
CA LYS A 292 -20.55 9.64 2.35
C LYS A 292 -19.84 10.99 2.31
N ALA A 293 -20.49 12.02 2.85
CA ALA A 293 -19.81 13.30 3.06
C ALA A 293 -18.69 13.11 4.09
N PHE A 294 -17.52 13.68 3.82
CA PHE A 294 -16.37 13.64 4.72
C PHE A 294 -15.70 15.01 4.70
N HIS A 295 -15.59 15.62 5.87
CA HIS A 295 -15.10 17.00 6.04
C HIS A 295 -13.84 17.07 6.91
N GLU A 296 -13.37 15.93 7.41
CA GLU A 296 -12.14 15.85 8.19
C GLU A 296 -10.91 15.70 7.29
N LYS A 297 -9.73 15.66 7.92
CA LYS A 297 -8.49 15.38 7.20
C LYS A 297 -8.47 13.90 6.78
N PRO A 298 -7.92 13.56 5.60
CA PRO A 298 -7.68 12.17 5.20
C PRO A 298 -6.91 11.40 6.30
N ASN A 299 -7.39 10.25 6.72
CA ASN A 299 -6.68 9.37 7.67
C ASN A 299 -6.34 8.00 7.04
N LEU A 300 -6.49 7.91 5.72
CA LEU A 300 -6.02 6.81 4.88
C LEU A 300 -4.95 7.35 3.92
N ALA A 301 -3.91 6.58 3.67
CA ALA A 301 -2.90 6.81 2.64
C ALA A 301 -2.62 5.50 1.91
N MET A 302 -1.92 5.58 0.78
CA MET A 302 -1.43 4.43 0.02
C MET A 302 0.09 4.45 -0.01
N ASP A 303 0.69 3.31 0.25
CA ASP A 303 2.10 3.05 0.03
C ASP A 303 2.24 1.98 -1.05
N GLY A 304 2.43 2.45 -2.29
CA GLY A 304 2.15 1.63 -3.46
C GLY A 304 0.68 1.17 -3.47
N LEU A 305 0.47 -0.15 -3.29
CA LEU A 305 -0.86 -0.77 -3.25
C LEU A 305 -1.32 -1.12 -1.83
N LEU A 306 -0.49 -0.84 -0.82
CA LEU A 306 -0.78 -1.11 0.60
C LEU A 306 -1.50 0.09 1.24
N PRO A 307 -2.72 -0.07 1.76
CA PRO A 307 -3.38 1.00 2.51
C PRO A 307 -2.75 1.19 3.89
N LEU A 308 -2.48 2.45 4.23
CA LEU A 308 -1.97 2.88 5.52
C LEU A 308 -2.99 3.74 6.26
N VAL A 309 -3.09 3.57 7.58
CA VAL A 309 -3.95 4.36 8.46
C VAL A 309 -3.13 5.02 9.57
N GLU A 310 -3.57 6.20 9.98
CA GLU A 310 -2.96 6.92 11.11
C GLU A 310 -3.67 6.51 12.41
N ILE A 311 -2.93 5.93 13.35
CA ILE A 311 -3.41 5.61 14.70
C ILE A 311 -2.39 6.13 15.71
N ASP A 312 -2.85 6.90 16.69
CA ASP A 312 -1.99 7.53 17.72
C ASP A 312 -0.77 8.30 17.14
N GLY A 313 -0.91 8.86 15.93
CA GLY A 313 0.12 9.66 15.26
C GLY A 313 1.15 8.85 14.46
N HIS A 314 0.98 7.53 14.36
CA HIS A 314 1.88 6.63 13.65
C HIS A 314 1.16 5.88 12.51
N PRO A 315 1.90 5.50 11.45
CA PRO A 315 1.34 4.76 10.33
C PRO A 315 1.31 3.26 10.61
N TYR A 316 0.17 2.66 10.33
CA TYR A 316 -0.04 1.22 10.33
C TYR A 316 -0.57 0.77 8.98
N SER A 317 -0.22 -0.43 8.52
CA SER A 317 -0.94 -1.05 7.41
C SER A 317 -2.34 -1.47 7.85
N PHE A 318 -3.29 -1.44 6.93
CA PHE A 318 -4.69 -1.76 7.20
C PHE A 318 -5.17 -2.96 6.39
N ASP A 319 -5.49 -4.06 7.07
CA ASP A 319 -5.62 -5.35 6.42
C ASP A 319 -6.89 -6.09 6.86
N THR A 320 -7.89 -6.11 5.99
CA THR A 320 -9.12 -6.88 6.23
C THR A 320 -8.93 -8.39 6.05
N GLY A 321 -7.83 -8.83 5.43
CA GLY A 321 -7.42 -10.22 5.29
C GLY A 321 -6.65 -10.78 6.49
N ALA A 322 -6.22 -9.93 7.43
CA ALA A 322 -5.59 -10.35 8.68
C ALA A 322 -6.63 -10.60 9.78
N ASP A 323 -6.61 -11.78 10.39
CA ASP A 323 -7.46 -12.12 11.54
C ASP A 323 -7.04 -11.37 12.81
N HIS A 324 -5.75 -11.11 12.98
CA HIS A 324 -5.13 -10.48 14.15
C HIS A 324 -4.25 -9.27 13.80
N THR A 325 -4.22 -8.32 14.71
CA THR A 325 -3.28 -7.19 14.67
C THR A 325 -1.88 -7.65 15.11
N THR A 326 -0.86 -7.25 14.36
CA THR A 326 0.55 -7.52 14.67
C THR A 326 1.33 -6.21 14.72
N LEU A 327 2.11 -6.01 15.78
CA LEU A 327 2.96 -4.84 15.99
C LEU A 327 4.39 -5.16 15.57
N TYR A 328 5.01 -4.22 14.86
CA TYR A 328 6.29 -4.40 14.20
C TYR A 328 7.45 -3.84 15.01
N HIS A 329 8.66 -3.98 14.45
CA HIS A 329 9.90 -3.60 15.12
C HIS A 329 9.89 -2.13 15.60
N ALA A 330 9.32 -1.20 14.81
CA ALA A 330 9.25 0.21 15.18
C ALA A 330 8.49 0.43 16.49
N PHE A 331 7.32 -0.21 16.63
CA PHE A 331 6.55 -0.17 17.88
C PHE A 331 7.34 -0.78 19.05
N TYR A 332 8.00 -1.91 18.82
CA TYR A 332 8.83 -2.54 19.85
C TYR A 332 9.98 -1.64 20.30
N ALA A 333 10.68 -1.00 19.36
CA ALA A 333 11.80 -0.11 19.65
C ALA A 333 11.37 1.05 20.55
N ASP A 334 10.23 1.68 20.24
CA ASP A 334 9.70 2.82 20.99
C ASP A 334 9.17 2.43 22.38
N ASN A 335 8.74 1.18 22.56
CA ASN A 335 8.15 0.68 23.80
C ASN A 335 9.02 -0.34 24.54
N LYS A 336 10.30 -0.48 24.14
CA LYS A 336 11.17 -1.60 24.53
C LYS A 336 11.26 -1.81 26.04
N ALA A 337 11.55 -0.74 26.79
CA ALA A 337 11.71 -0.83 28.24
C ALA A 337 10.42 -1.30 28.94
N GLY A 338 9.26 -0.80 28.49
CA GLY A 338 7.96 -1.20 29.03
C GLY A 338 7.59 -2.64 28.66
N ILE A 339 7.90 -3.07 27.43
CA ILE A 339 7.61 -4.44 26.99
C ILE A 339 8.51 -5.44 27.73
N GLN A 340 9.82 -5.22 27.74
CA GLN A 340 10.78 -6.14 28.38
C GLN A 340 10.63 -6.21 29.90
N GLY A 341 10.13 -5.14 30.54
CA GLY A 341 9.89 -5.12 31.98
C GLY A 341 8.61 -5.82 32.44
N ASN A 342 7.61 -5.94 31.56
CA ASN A 342 6.26 -6.41 31.93
C ASN A 342 5.82 -7.71 31.24
N TYR A 343 6.50 -8.12 30.16
CA TYR A 343 6.13 -9.29 29.37
C TYR A 343 7.30 -10.23 29.15
N SER A 344 6.99 -11.51 29.01
CA SER A 344 7.99 -12.56 28.76
C SER A 344 8.22 -12.76 27.26
N LEU A 345 9.48 -12.99 26.90
CA LEU A 345 9.85 -13.39 25.55
C LEU A 345 9.20 -14.74 25.22
N GLN A 346 8.66 -14.87 24.00
CA GLN A 346 8.07 -16.11 23.52
C GLN A 346 8.19 -16.25 22.00
N LYS A 347 7.92 -17.46 21.49
CA LYS A 347 7.79 -17.70 20.06
C LYS A 347 6.42 -17.25 19.57
N ILE A 348 6.41 -16.41 18.55
CA ILE A 348 5.23 -15.94 17.84
C ILE A 348 5.21 -16.61 16.48
N THR A 349 4.05 -17.10 16.07
CA THR A 349 3.82 -17.65 14.73
C THR A 349 2.83 -16.77 13.98
N PHE A 350 3.20 -16.40 12.76
CA PHE A 350 2.36 -15.66 11.83
C PHE A 350 2.49 -16.25 10.43
N GLY A 351 1.50 -16.06 9.56
CA GLY A 351 1.48 -16.70 8.24
C GLY A 351 0.43 -16.10 7.31
N GLY A 352 0.44 -16.57 6.06
CA GLY A 352 -0.46 -16.15 5.00
C GLY A 352 -0.34 -17.03 3.77
N ALA A 353 -0.70 -16.51 2.59
CA ALA A 353 -0.45 -17.21 1.33
C ALA A 353 1.07 -17.50 1.19
N GLY A 354 1.42 -18.76 0.90
CA GLY A 354 2.81 -19.22 0.86
C GLY A 354 3.41 -19.73 2.18
N GLY A 355 2.61 -19.83 3.27
CA GLY A 355 2.95 -20.58 4.49
C GLY A 355 2.98 -19.76 5.78
N ALA A 356 3.63 -20.30 6.82
CA ALA A 356 3.80 -19.66 8.13
C ALA A 356 5.27 -19.65 8.59
N VAL A 357 5.63 -18.67 9.42
CA VAL A 357 6.96 -18.49 10.01
C VAL A 357 6.84 -18.23 11.51
N SER A 358 7.89 -18.57 12.26
CA SER A 358 7.97 -18.31 13.70
C SER A 358 9.16 -17.43 14.01
N ALA A 359 8.96 -16.43 14.87
CA ALA A 359 9.97 -15.48 15.33
C ALA A 359 9.91 -15.29 16.85
N ASP A 360 10.98 -14.74 17.43
CA ASP A 360 10.95 -14.30 18.83
C ASP A 360 10.20 -12.97 18.95
N GLY A 361 9.37 -12.86 19.99
CA GLY A 361 8.56 -11.68 20.21
C GLY A 361 7.84 -11.68 21.57
N TYR A 362 6.89 -10.75 21.71
CA TYR A 362 6.06 -10.61 22.90
C TYR A 362 4.58 -10.69 22.55
N SER A 363 3.76 -11.18 23.49
CA SER A 363 2.32 -10.99 23.43
C SER A 363 1.90 -10.04 24.54
N ILE A 364 1.32 -8.91 24.14
CA ILE A 364 1.06 -7.78 25.04
C ILE A 364 -0.42 -7.43 25.10
N SER A 365 -0.79 -6.63 26.10
CA SER A 365 -2.05 -5.88 26.08
C SER A 365 -1.76 -4.44 25.70
N HIS A 366 -2.52 -3.89 24.75
CA HIS A 366 -2.36 -2.51 24.32
C HIS A 366 -3.72 -1.85 24.09
N THR A 367 -3.77 -0.52 24.28
CA THR A 367 -4.97 0.27 24.06
C THR A 367 -4.70 1.33 23.01
N PHE A 368 -5.34 1.19 21.86
CA PHE A 368 -5.29 2.15 20.76
C PHE A 368 -6.33 3.25 20.97
N ARG A 369 -6.08 4.46 20.47
CA ARG A 369 -7.12 5.47 20.27
C ARG A 369 -7.44 5.61 18.80
N ILE A 370 -8.63 5.14 18.43
CA ILE A 370 -9.10 5.10 17.05
C ILE A 370 -10.47 5.76 17.00
N ALA A 371 -10.65 6.74 16.12
CA ALA A 371 -11.90 7.51 15.99
C ALA A 371 -12.42 8.09 17.32
N GLY A 372 -11.50 8.52 18.21
CA GLY A 372 -11.83 9.03 19.54
C GLY A 372 -12.26 7.98 20.57
N GLN A 373 -12.34 6.71 20.19
CA GLN A 373 -12.63 5.58 21.08
C GLN A 373 -11.34 4.90 21.55
N LYS A 374 -11.37 4.36 22.77
CA LYS A 374 -10.28 3.51 23.30
C LYS A 374 -10.59 2.06 22.96
N VAL A 375 -9.72 1.40 22.22
CA VAL A 375 -9.83 0.00 21.86
C VAL A 375 -8.72 -0.78 22.55
N SER A 376 -9.06 -1.53 23.60
CA SER A 376 -8.12 -2.39 24.31
C SER A 376 -8.14 -3.80 23.71
N LEU A 377 -6.97 -4.28 23.31
CA LEU A 377 -6.77 -5.66 22.88
C LEU A 377 -5.78 -6.36 23.81
N GLU A 378 -6.04 -7.64 24.02
CA GLU A 378 -5.17 -8.56 24.74
C GLU A 378 -4.47 -9.47 23.73
N ASN A 379 -3.34 -10.01 24.13
CA ASN A 379 -2.55 -10.99 23.38
C ASN A 379 -2.03 -10.52 22.01
N ILE A 380 -1.81 -9.22 21.81
CA ILE A 380 -1.30 -8.67 20.55
C ILE A 380 0.15 -9.11 20.35
N GLN A 381 0.44 -9.62 19.16
CA GLN A 381 1.78 -10.05 18.78
C GLN A 381 2.69 -8.84 18.53
N VAL A 382 3.90 -8.85 19.08
CA VAL A 382 4.94 -7.82 18.86
C VAL A 382 6.20 -8.50 18.36
N LEU A 383 6.64 -8.11 17.17
CA LEU A 383 7.86 -8.61 16.54
C LEU A 383 9.08 -7.81 17.01
N ILE A 384 10.15 -8.53 17.39
CA ILE A 384 11.43 -7.91 17.78
C ILE A 384 12.27 -7.60 16.56
N GLU A 385 12.24 -8.48 15.55
CA GLU A 385 12.99 -8.32 14.31
C GLU A 385 12.08 -7.76 13.23
N LYS A 386 12.67 -7.00 12.30
CA LYS A 386 11.93 -6.53 11.13
C LYS A 386 11.52 -7.71 10.25
N THR A 387 10.32 -7.66 9.67
CA THR A 387 9.89 -8.67 8.68
C THR A 387 10.64 -8.53 7.35
N ASN A 388 11.15 -7.34 7.04
CA ASN A 388 12.03 -7.06 5.91
C ASN A 388 12.89 -5.80 6.20
N PRO A 389 14.01 -5.57 5.48
CA PRO A 389 14.91 -4.45 5.76
C PRO A 389 14.25 -3.07 5.72
N GLU A 390 13.26 -2.89 4.85
CA GLU A 390 12.55 -1.63 4.59
C GLU A 390 11.35 -1.40 5.53
N GLU A 391 11.06 -2.32 6.46
CA GLU A 391 9.95 -2.17 7.41
C GLU A 391 10.15 -0.91 8.28
N VAL A 392 9.18 0.00 8.19
CA VAL A 392 9.11 1.26 8.96
C VAL A 392 7.77 1.47 9.68
N LEU A 393 6.75 0.67 9.38
CA LEU A 393 5.41 0.81 9.95
C LEU A 393 5.37 0.31 11.40
N PHE A 394 4.41 0.80 12.19
CA PHE A 394 4.24 0.38 13.58
C PHE A 394 3.55 -0.99 13.71
N GLY A 395 2.85 -1.43 12.68
CA GLY A 395 2.17 -2.72 12.66
C GLY A 395 1.17 -2.85 11.52
N ASN A 396 0.47 -3.97 11.54
CA ASN A 396 -0.65 -4.30 10.66
C ASN A 396 -1.94 -4.41 11.49
N ILE A 397 -2.96 -3.61 11.14
CA ILE A 397 -4.27 -3.57 11.79
C ILE A 397 -5.18 -4.60 11.14
N GLY A 398 -5.60 -5.59 11.94
CA GLY A 398 -6.44 -6.71 11.50
C GLY A 398 -7.89 -6.65 11.99
N GLN A 399 -8.61 -7.76 11.78
CA GLN A 399 -10.03 -7.92 12.10
C GLN A 399 -10.35 -7.80 13.60
N ASP A 400 -9.40 -8.08 14.49
CA ASP A 400 -9.57 -7.96 15.95
C ASP A 400 -9.77 -6.53 16.45
N ILE A 401 -9.22 -5.53 15.73
CA ILE A 401 -9.52 -4.10 15.90
C ILE A 401 -10.79 -3.73 15.13
N ILE A 402 -10.87 -4.10 13.85
CA ILE A 402 -11.98 -3.70 12.96
C ILE A 402 -13.33 -4.17 13.53
N GLY A 403 -13.40 -5.39 14.04
CA GLY A 403 -14.61 -6.00 14.60
C GLY A 403 -15.08 -5.38 15.93
N ARG A 404 -14.35 -4.42 16.50
CA ARG A 404 -14.76 -3.68 17.70
C ARG A 404 -15.80 -2.60 17.39
N PHE A 405 -15.87 -2.17 16.13
CA PHE A 405 -16.78 -1.16 15.64
C PHE A 405 -18.03 -1.80 15.02
N ASN A 406 -19.14 -1.07 15.01
CA ASN A 406 -20.37 -1.49 14.34
C ASN A 406 -20.28 -1.33 12.83
N GLU A 407 -19.50 -0.37 12.35
CA GLU A 407 -19.34 -0.09 10.94
C GLU A 407 -17.91 0.37 10.62
N MET A 408 -17.38 -0.15 9.51
CA MET A 408 -16.13 0.29 8.91
C MET A 408 -16.44 0.84 7.52
N THR A 409 -16.10 2.09 7.24
CA THR A 409 -16.19 2.68 5.89
C THR A 409 -14.79 3.06 5.39
N LEU A 410 -14.40 2.51 4.26
CA LEU A 410 -13.19 2.88 3.52
C LEU A 410 -13.57 3.70 2.29
N ASN A 411 -12.91 4.83 2.08
CA ASN A 411 -13.06 5.63 0.86
C ASN A 411 -11.71 5.96 0.24
N PHE A 412 -11.45 5.43 -0.96
CA PHE A 412 -10.21 5.59 -1.70
C PHE A 412 -10.16 6.87 -2.55
N ARG A 413 -11.25 7.63 -2.67
CA ARG A 413 -11.25 8.94 -3.35
C ARG A 413 -10.95 10.08 -2.40
N LYS A 414 -11.64 10.10 -1.26
CA LYS A 414 -11.51 11.09 -0.18
C LYS A 414 -10.45 10.68 0.84
N MET A 415 -9.94 9.46 0.74
CA MET A 415 -8.83 8.93 1.53
C MET A 415 -9.12 8.93 3.03
N PHE A 416 -10.20 8.24 3.42
CA PHE A 416 -10.51 8.04 4.82
C PHE A 416 -10.89 6.60 5.15
N LEU A 417 -10.60 6.26 6.41
CA LEU A 417 -11.17 5.14 7.15
C LEU A 417 -12.05 5.74 8.25
N MET A 418 -13.32 5.35 8.30
CA MET A 418 -14.24 5.72 9.36
C MET A 418 -14.69 4.46 10.10
N LEU A 419 -14.59 4.49 11.42
CA LEU A 419 -14.92 3.38 12.32
C LEU A 419 -15.94 3.89 13.35
N GLU A 420 -17.15 3.33 13.34
CA GLU A 420 -18.31 3.81 14.11
C GLU A 420 -18.88 2.76 15.07
#